data_AF-A0A1J0TY37-F1
#
_entry.id   AF-A0A1J0TY37-F1
#
_cell.length_a   1.000
_cell.length_b   1.000
_cell.length_c   1.000
_cell.angle_alpha   90.00
_cell.angle_beta   90.00
_cell.angle_gamma   90.00
#
_symmetry.space_group_name_H-M   'P 1'
#
loop_
_entity.id
_entity.type
_entity.pdbx_description
1 polymer ?
#
loop_
_entity_poly.entity_id
_entity_poly.type
_entity_poly.pdbx_seq_one_letter_code
_entity_poly.pdbx_strand_id
1 'polypeptide(L)'
;MSSRGFRGCTVFDCFGAGQVVSQRLFAGVSWRDRPETRDGMFSAFAVVKELHEMMWHLLEAQQRTYDPDIADDARELVESLASQTRRSVDELESLETDEMRASVRSVLMEVSAEVRASYFADDGRMNPDLVPGADLVGTDLRAYRLCGADLRNALLIGADLRECDLAGADLLGADLRGARVEDADLSLALYLTGPQLAGAHGNRRTRVPTGVPVPRSWSSE
;
A
#
# COMPACT_ATOMS: atom_id res chain seq x y z
N MET A 1 3.20 -21.38 -25.18
CA MET A 1 2.47 -20.23 -24.58
C MET A 1 1.08 -20.72 -24.20
N SER A 2 0.87 -21.06 -22.93
CA SER A 2 -0.43 -21.51 -22.43
C SER A 2 -1.16 -20.31 -21.81
N SER A 3 -2.42 -20.11 -22.20
CA SER A 3 -3.33 -19.02 -21.85
C SER A 3 -3.91 -19.12 -20.42
N ARG A 4 -3.18 -19.74 -19.50
CA ARG A 4 -3.51 -19.74 -18.07
C ARG A 4 -2.46 -18.91 -17.35
N GLY A 5 -2.79 -17.62 -17.16
CA GLY A 5 -2.03 -16.77 -16.25
C GLY A 5 -1.92 -17.44 -14.88
N PHE A 6 -0.71 -17.49 -14.34
CA PHE A 6 -0.46 -18.01 -13.01
C PHE A 6 -1.32 -17.22 -12.00
N ARG A 7 -2.29 -17.91 -11.38
CA ARG A 7 -3.05 -17.36 -10.25
C ARG A 7 -2.06 -17.21 -9.09
N GLY A 8 -1.75 -15.96 -8.72
CA GLY A 8 -0.79 -15.63 -7.66
C GLY A 8 0.50 -14.92 -8.11
N CYS A 9 0.72 -14.71 -9.42
CA CYS A 9 1.79 -13.81 -9.85
C CYS A 9 1.32 -12.36 -9.67
N THR A 10 1.91 -11.71 -8.66
CA THR A 10 1.68 -10.34 -8.24
C THR A 10 1.70 -9.37 -9.42
N VAL A 11 0.70 -8.49 -9.48
CA VAL A 11 0.92 -7.21 -10.14
C VAL A 11 2.05 -6.56 -9.38
N PHE A 12 3.24 -6.55 -9.98
CA PHE A 12 4.40 -5.92 -9.39
C PHE A 12 4.22 -4.42 -9.56
N ASP A 13 3.64 -3.76 -8.56
CA ASP A 13 3.73 -2.31 -8.49
C ASP A 13 5.12 -1.95 -7.99
N CYS A 14 5.80 -1.11 -8.75
CA CYS A 14 7.11 -0.60 -8.38
C CYS A 14 7.02 0.83 -7.84
N PHE A 15 5.84 1.44 -7.75
CA PHE A 15 5.64 2.81 -7.30
C PHE A 15 6.52 3.83 -8.07
N GLY A 16 6.88 3.50 -9.32
CA GLY A 16 7.81 4.27 -10.16
C GLY A 16 9.30 3.94 -9.99
N ALA A 17 9.69 3.10 -9.02
CA ALA A 17 11.09 2.73 -8.76
C ALA A 17 11.77 2.08 -9.96
N GLY A 18 11.03 1.26 -10.73
CA GLY A 18 11.58 0.60 -11.92
C GLY A 18 12.09 1.59 -12.97
N GLN A 19 11.40 2.73 -13.14
CA GLN A 19 11.82 3.78 -14.06
C GLN A 19 13.07 4.49 -13.56
N VAL A 20 13.13 4.82 -12.25
CA VAL A 20 14.32 5.44 -11.64
C VAL A 20 15.54 4.54 -11.80
N VAL A 21 15.41 3.25 -11.48
CA VAL A 21 16.53 2.31 -11.58
C VAL A 21 16.95 2.13 -13.03
N SER A 22 16.04 1.72 -13.90
CA SER A 22 16.40 1.40 -15.29
C SER A 22 16.93 2.61 -16.06
N GLN A 23 16.26 3.76 -16.00
CA GLN A 23 16.60 4.91 -16.84
C GLN A 23 17.70 5.79 -16.22
N ARG A 24 17.66 6.02 -14.90
CA ARG A 24 18.60 6.95 -14.25
C ARG A 24 19.88 6.26 -13.80
N LEU A 25 19.77 5.14 -13.08
CA LEU A 25 20.94 4.45 -12.52
C LEU A 25 21.69 3.64 -13.57
N PHE A 26 20.98 3.04 -14.54
CA PHE A 26 21.57 2.16 -15.54
C PHE A 26 21.43 2.66 -16.99
N ALA A 27 21.05 3.93 -17.18
CA ALA A 27 20.99 4.60 -18.49
C ALA A 27 20.17 3.85 -19.56
N GLY A 28 19.13 3.13 -19.13
CA GLY A 28 18.24 2.35 -20.00
C GLY A 28 18.81 1.00 -20.44
N VAL A 29 20.01 0.61 -20.01
CA VAL A 29 20.65 -0.66 -20.39
C VAL A 29 20.12 -1.80 -19.53
N SER A 30 19.62 -2.87 -20.16
CA SER A 30 19.13 -4.03 -19.43
C SER A 30 20.28 -4.85 -18.84
N TRP A 31 20.10 -5.44 -17.66
CA TRP A 31 21.00 -6.47 -17.14
C TRP A 31 21.10 -7.70 -18.06
N ARG A 32 20.15 -7.89 -18.99
CA ARG A 32 20.29 -8.94 -20.02
C ARG A 32 21.35 -8.60 -21.07
N ASP A 33 21.52 -7.32 -21.35
CA ASP A 33 22.53 -6.81 -22.29
C ASP A 33 23.88 -6.59 -21.60
N ARG A 34 23.87 -6.29 -20.29
CA ARG A 34 25.04 -6.19 -19.41
C ARG A 34 24.87 -7.04 -18.15
N PRO A 35 25.14 -8.36 -18.22
CA PRO A 35 24.94 -9.28 -17.09
C PRO A 35 25.66 -8.89 -15.80
N GLU A 36 26.77 -8.16 -15.89
CA GLU A 36 27.55 -7.66 -14.77
C GLU A 36 26.82 -6.62 -13.90
N THR A 37 25.81 -5.92 -14.44
CA THR A 37 25.03 -4.92 -13.70
C THR A 37 23.85 -5.51 -12.93
N ARG A 38 23.62 -6.82 -13.07
CA ARG A 38 22.46 -7.52 -12.51
C ARG A 38 22.30 -7.27 -11.02
N ASP A 39 23.34 -7.55 -10.24
CA ASP A 39 23.25 -7.53 -8.77
C ASP A 39 23.00 -6.11 -8.26
N GLY A 40 23.76 -5.13 -8.75
CA GLY A 40 23.55 -3.72 -8.42
C GLY A 40 22.17 -3.21 -8.86
N MET A 41 21.62 -3.69 -9.98
CA MET A 41 20.28 -3.30 -10.42
C MET A 41 19.20 -3.83 -9.48
N PHE A 42 19.29 -5.09 -9.05
CA PHE A 42 18.32 -5.67 -8.12
C PHE A 42 18.45 -5.07 -6.72
N SER A 43 19.68 -4.83 -6.26
CA SER A 43 19.97 -4.22 -4.96
C SER A 43 19.43 -2.78 -4.89
N ALA A 44 19.78 -1.93 -5.86
CA ALA A 44 19.25 -0.58 -5.95
C ALA A 44 17.72 -0.57 -6.10
N PHE A 45 17.16 -1.53 -6.84
CA PHE A 45 15.70 -1.64 -6.98
C PHE A 45 14.99 -1.94 -5.67
N ALA A 46 15.53 -2.82 -4.81
CA ALA A 46 14.92 -3.10 -3.52
C ALA A 46 14.81 -1.83 -2.66
N VAL A 47 15.91 -1.07 -2.56
CA VAL A 47 15.97 0.17 -1.77
C VAL A 47 15.07 1.25 -2.38
N VAL A 48 15.17 1.50 -3.69
CA VAL A 48 14.36 2.55 -4.34
C VAL A 48 12.87 2.20 -4.30
N LYS A 49 12.50 0.92 -4.43
CA LYS A 49 11.11 0.49 -4.28
C LYS A 49 10.60 0.81 -2.87
N GLU A 50 11.36 0.49 -1.84
CA GLU A 50 11.00 0.81 -0.46
C GLU A 50 10.82 2.32 -0.24
N LEU A 51 11.77 3.15 -0.71
CA LEU A 51 11.66 4.61 -0.62
C LEU A 51 10.39 5.13 -1.33
N HIS A 52 10.08 4.60 -2.51
CA HIS A 52 8.91 5.00 -3.27
C HIS A 52 7.59 4.53 -2.65
N GLU A 53 7.57 3.37 -2.02
CA GLU A 53 6.42 2.88 -1.25
C GLU A 53 6.15 3.76 -0.03
N MET A 54 7.19 4.18 0.71
CA MET A 54 7.05 5.15 1.80
C MET A 54 6.52 6.50 1.29
N MET A 55 7.05 7.02 0.17
CA MET A 55 6.56 8.26 -0.44
C MET A 55 5.09 8.14 -0.87
N TRP A 56 4.67 7.00 -1.42
CA TRP A 56 3.28 6.75 -1.79
C TRP A 56 2.34 6.91 -0.58
N HIS A 57 2.68 6.28 0.55
CA HIS A 57 1.88 6.39 1.78
C HIS A 57 1.87 7.81 2.34
N LEU A 58 3.00 8.52 2.32
CA LEU A 58 3.06 9.91 2.80
C LEU A 58 2.25 10.88 1.93
N LEU A 59 2.26 10.69 0.60
CA LEU A 59 1.45 11.50 -0.31
C LEU A 59 -0.05 11.30 -0.07
N GLU A 60 -0.46 10.09 0.30
CA GLU A 60 -1.81 9.85 0.77
C GLU A 60 -2.03 10.53 2.13
N ALA A 61 -1.15 10.33 3.10
CA ALA A 61 -1.26 10.91 4.45
C ALA A 61 -1.45 12.43 4.40
N GLN A 62 -0.65 13.13 3.57
CA GLN A 62 -0.72 14.57 3.34
C GLN A 62 -2.12 15.02 2.83
N GLN A 63 -2.81 14.19 2.05
CA GLN A 63 -4.15 14.51 1.52
C GLN A 63 -5.29 14.16 2.49
N ARG A 64 -5.01 13.35 3.51
CA ARG A 64 -6.03 12.77 4.40
C ARG A 64 -6.05 13.41 5.79
N THR A 65 -4.93 13.96 6.24
CA THR A 65 -4.84 14.75 7.48
C THR A 65 -5.62 16.06 7.38
N TYR A 66 -6.26 16.48 8.47
CA TYR A 66 -6.80 17.83 8.65
C TYR A 66 -5.85 18.71 9.46
N ASP A 67 -4.79 18.15 10.04
CA ASP A 67 -3.73 18.88 10.74
C ASP A 67 -2.66 19.38 9.76
N PRO A 68 -2.46 20.71 9.65
CA PRO A 68 -1.48 21.30 8.75
C PRO A 68 -0.03 20.98 9.13
N ASP A 69 0.27 20.80 10.41
CA ASP A 69 1.64 20.49 10.87
C ASP A 69 2.01 19.06 10.45
N ILE A 70 1.10 18.10 10.60
CA ILE A 70 1.29 16.73 10.12
C ILE A 70 1.40 16.67 8.58
N ALA A 71 0.66 17.53 7.87
CA ALA A 71 0.76 17.63 6.42
C ALA A 71 2.15 18.13 5.97
N ASP A 72 2.72 19.08 6.70
CA ASP A 72 4.06 19.60 6.46
C ASP A 72 5.14 18.57 6.79
N ASP A 73 5.02 17.85 7.91
CA ASP A 73 5.92 16.75 8.25
C ASP A 73 5.92 15.66 7.17
N ALA A 74 4.73 15.28 6.67
CA ALA A 74 4.61 14.31 5.57
C ALA A 74 5.31 14.80 4.29
N ARG A 75 5.13 16.08 3.94
CA ARG A 75 5.76 16.70 2.77
C ARG A 75 7.29 16.72 2.90
N GLU A 76 7.83 17.12 4.06
CA GLU A 76 9.27 17.16 4.30
C GLU A 76 9.90 15.77 4.23
N LEU A 77 9.21 14.74 4.74
CA LEU A 77 9.66 13.36 4.59
C LEU A 77 9.64 12.91 3.13
N VAL A 78 8.61 13.26 2.34
CA VAL A 78 8.60 12.96 0.90
C VAL A 78 9.81 13.59 0.19
N GLU A 79 10.10 14.86 0.46
CA GLU A 79 11.25 15.56 -0.12
C GLU A 79 12.58 14.91 0.29
N SER A 80 12.71 14.53 1.56
CA SER A 80 13.88 13.83 2.10
C SER A 80 14.09 12.46 1.43
N LEU A 81 13.05 11.63 1.33
CA LEU A 81 13.08 10.33 0.67
C LEU A 81 13.40 10.47 -0.82
N ALA A 82 12.76 11.40 -1.51
CA ALA A 82 13.00 11.69 -2.92
C ALA A 82 14.46 12.08 -3.18
N SER A 83 15.09 12.81 -2.27
CA SER A 83 16.52 13.16 -2.39
C SER A 83 17.43 11.92 -2.32
N GLN A 84 17.08 10.91 -1.51
CA GLN A 84 17.84 9.66 -1.42
C GLN A 84 17.84 8.89 -2.74
N THR A 85 16.71 8.92 -3.47
CA THR A 85 16.58 8.22 -4.76
C THR A 85 17.51 8.76 -5.85
N ARG A 86 18.24 9.86 -5.61
CA ARG A 86 19.21 10.48 -6.54
C ARG A 86 20.65 10.00 -6.36
N ARG A 87 20.94 9.28 -5.28
CA ARG A 87 22.26 8.70 -4.99
C ARG A 87 22.72 7.71 -6.07
N SER A 88 24.01 7.39 -6.07
CA SER A 88 24.60 6.33 -6.88
C SER A 88 24.17 4.93 -6.39
N VAL A 89 24.50 3.88 -7.16
CA VAL A 89 24.18 2.50 -6.76
C VAL A 89 24.86 2.16 -5.43
N ASP A 90 26.19 2.34 -5.33
CA ASP A 90 26.96 2.02 -4.13
C ASP A 90 26.44 2.73 -2.86
N GLU A 91 26.05 4.01 -2.98
CA GLU A 91 25.48 4.78 -1.88
C GLU A 91 24.06 4.35 -1.47
N LEU A 92 23.29 3.77 -2.40
CA LEU A 92 21.97 3.19 -2.12
C LEU A 92 22.12 1.83 -1.44
N GLU A 93 23.11 1.04 -1.83
CA GLU A 93 23.38 -0.27 -1.21
C GLU A 93 23.77 -0.15 0.26
N SER A 94 24.46 0.94 0.63
CA SER A 94 24.83 1.24 2.02
C SER A 94 23.84 2.17 2.73
N LEU A 95 22.64 2.38 2.18
CA LEU A 95 21.67 3.30 2.76
C LEU A 95 20.92 2.65 3.94
N GLU A 96 21.15 3.17 5.13
CA GLU A 96 20.37 2.81 6.32
C GLU A 96 18.99 3.47 6.27
N THR A 97 17.94 2.66 6.26
CA THR A 97 16.55 3.10 6.07
C THR A 97 15.69 3.01 7.33
N ASP A 98 16.25 2.54 8.46
CA ASP A 98 15.50 2.33 9.71
C ASP A 98 14.94 3.62 10.32
N GLU A 99 15.75 4.67 10.41
CA GLU A 99 15.31 5.96 10.94
C GLU A 99 14.23 6.59 10.05
N MET A 100 14.41 6.51 8.73
CA MET A 100 13.41 6.99 7.76
C MET A 100 12.08 6.24 7.93
N ARG A 101 12.13 4.90 8.03
CA ARG A 101 10.95 4.08 8.30
C ARG A 101 10.26 4.47 9.60
N ALA A 102 11.02 4.74 10.66
CA ALA A 102 10.48 5.14 11.96
C ALA A 102 9.75 6.49 11.89
N SER A 103 10.35 7.49 11.23
CA SER A 103 9.73 8.80 11.03
C SER A 103 8.47 8.71 10.16
N VAL A 104 8.54 7.99 9.04
CA VAL A 104 7.38 7.73 8.17
C VAL A 104 6.28 7.08 8.98
N ARG A 105 6.59 6.02 9.73
CA ARG A 105 5.63 5.32 10.57
C ARG A 105 4.94 6.27 11.53
N SER A 106 5.67 7.15 12.23
CA SER A 106 5.07 8.11 13.18
C SER A 106 3.96 8.92 12.51
N VAL A 107 4.28 9.58 11.39
CA VAL A 107 3.32 10.39 10.61
C VAL A 107 2.13 9.57 10.17
N LEU A 108 2.36 8.37 9.60
CA LEU A 108 1.25 7.52 9.15
C LEU A 108 0.32 7.12 10.32
N MET A 109 0.87 6.86 11.51
CA MET A 109 0.06 6.49 12.69
C MET A 109 -0.76 7.66 13.23
N GLU A 110 -0.23 8.88 13.18
CA GLU A 110 -0.95 10.07 13.61
C GLU A 110 -2.14 10.35 12.67
N VAL A 111 -1.90 10.33 11.36
CA VAL A 111 -2.98 10.48 10.36
C VAL A 111 -4.00 9.35 10.48
N SER A 112 -3.57 8.10 10.66
CA SER A 112 -4.49 6.99 10.91
C SER A 112 -5.36 7.22 12.14
N ALA A 113 -4.78 7.65 13.25
CA ALA A 113 -5.52 7.89 14.48
C ALA A 113 -6.56 9.02 14.29
N GLU A 114 -6.15 10.11 13.65
CA GLU A 114 -6.99 11.27 13.35
C GLU A 114 -8.17 10.90 12.44
N VAL A 115 -7.89 10.29 11.28
CA VAL A 115 -8.93 9.89 10.32
C VAL A 115 -9.91 8.92 10.98
N ARG A 116 -9.42 7.91 11.69
CA ARG A 116 -10.28 6.92 12.34
C ARG A 116 -11.14 7.53 13.44
N ALA A 117 -10.61 8.46 14.23
CA ALA A 117 -11.38 9.17 15.27
C ALA A 117 -12.62 9.88 14.69
N SER A 118 -12.55 10.37 13.44
CA SER A 118 -13.70 11.00 12.78
C SER A 118 -14.89 10.05 12.52
N TYR A 119 -14.64 8.73 12.43
CA TYR A 119 -15.68 7.72 12.20
C TYR A 119 -16.28 7.16 13.49
N PHE A 120 -15.68 7.46 14.65
CA PHE A 120 -16.11 7.01 15.98
C PHE A 120 -16.86 8.08 16.79
N ALA A 121 -17.37 9.12 16.13
CA ALA A 121 -18.08 10.22 16.77
C ALA A 121 -19.46 9.82 17.35
N ASP A 122 -20.03 8.69 16.92
CA ASP A 122 -21.26 8.10 17.46
C ASP A 122 -20.96 6.72 18.07
N ASP A 123 -21.70 6.37 19.13
CA ASP A 123 -21.52 5.30 20.15
C ASP A 123 -21.25 3.84 19.70
N GLY A 124 -21.02 3.59 18.41
CA GLY A 124 -20.79 2.29 17.83
C GLY A 124 -19.48 1.68 18.32
N ARG A 125 -19.56 0.73 19.27
CA ARG A 125 -18.41 -0.09 19.65
C ARG A 125 -17.94 -0.88 18.43
N MET A 126 -16.76 -0.55 17.92
CA MET A 126 -16.06 -1.37 16.94
C MET A 126 -15.84 -2.76 17.52
N ASN A 127 -15.91 -3.80 16.66
CA ASN A 127 -15.62 -5.16 17.10
C ASN A 127 -14.20 -5.19 17.71
N PRO A 128 -14.03 -5.64 18.97
CA PRO A 128 -12.73 -5.69 19.64
C PRO A 128 -11.70 -6.58 18.93
N ASP A 129 -12.13 -7.44 18.01
CA ASP A 129 -11.24 -8.29 17.22
C ASP A 129 -10.61 -7.55 16.02
N LEU A 130 -11.07 -6.33 15.70
CA LEU A 130 -10.55 -5.52 14.60
C LEU A 130 -9.39 -4.63 15.09
N VAL A 131 -8.26 -5.28 15.31
CA VAL A 131 -7.02 -4.68 15.84
C VAL A 131 -5.84 -4.92 14.90
N PRO A 132 -4.74 -4.16 15.05
CA PRO A 132 -3.53 -4.40 14.26
C PRO A 132 -3.05 -5.85 14.39
N GLY A 133 -2.75 -6.48 13.26
CA GLY A 133 -2.27 -7.86 13.22
C GLY A 133 -3.34 -8.91 13.48
N ALA A 134 -4.63 -8.55 13.50
CA ALA A 134 -5.70 -9.51 13.68
C ALA A 134 -5.65 -10.65 12.66
N ASP A 135 -5.83 -11.88 13.14
CA ASP A 135 -6.01 -13.06 12.29
C ASP A 135 -7.49 -13.16 11.91
N LEU A 136 -7.81 -12.78 10.67
CA LEU A 136 -9.14 -12.77 10.11
C LEU A 136 -9.23 -13.69 8.88
N VAL A 137 -8.35 -14.70 8.82
CA VAL A 137 -8.25 -15.62 7.67
C VAL A 137 -9.55 -16.38 7.50
N GLY A 138 -10.16 -16.24 6.32
CA GLY A 138 -11.41 -16.91 5.96
C GLY A 138 -12.65 -16.46 6.73
N THR A 139 -12.55 -15.41 7.55
CA THR A 139 -13.68 -14.92 8.35
C THR A 139 -14.77 -14.32 7.45
N ASP A 140 -16.04 -14.62 7.77
CA ASP A 140 -17.19 -13.94 7.15
C ASP A 140 -17.43 -12.59 7.84
N LEU A 141 -17.04 -11.51 7.17
CA LEU A 141 -17.25 -10.14 7.59
C LEU A 141 -18.27 -9.43 6.67
N ARG A 142 -19.00 -10.16 5.82
CA ARG A 142 -19.86 -9.55 4.80
C ARG A 142 -20.87 -8.59 5.42
N ALA A 143 -21.01 -7.42 4.80
CA ALA A 143 -21.87 -6.32 5.24
C ALA A 143 -21.56 -5.80 6.67
N TYR A 144 -20.42 -6.13 7.26
CA TYR A 144 -19.97 -5.47 8.49
C TYR A 144 -19.64 -4.00 8.20
N ARG A 145 -19.97 -3.15 9.16
CA ARG A 145 -19.48 -1.78 9.18
C ARG A 145 -18.05 -1.78 9.70
N LEU A 146 -17.09 -1.57 8.79
CA LEU A 146 -15.66 -1.52 9.09
C LEU A 146 -15.10 -0.10 8.99
N CYS A 147 -15.97 0.92 8.96
CA CYS A 147 -15.54 2.31 8.87
C CYS A 147 -14.62 2.68 10.04
N GLY A 148 -13.44 3.22 9.76
CA GLY A 148 -12.46 3.56 10.78
C GLY A 148 -11.80 2.35 11.47
N ALA A 149 -12.01 1.11 10.99
CA ALA A 149 -11.40 -0.07 11.61
C ALA A 149 -9.86 -0.02 11.54
N ASP A 150 -9.22 -0.54 12.58
CA ASP A 150 -7.77 -0.65 12.64
C ASP A 150 -7.32 -2.04 12.15
N LEU A 151 -7.11 -2.17 10.84
CA LEU A 151 -6.75 -3.43 10.17
C LEU A 151 -5.27 -3.46 9.74
N ARG A 152 -4.42 -2.62 10.34
CA ARG A 152 -2.99 -2.57 10.06
C ARG A 152 -2.37 -3.95 10.22
N ASN A 153 -1.65 -4.44 9.23
CA ASN A 153 -1.02 -5.76 9.23
C ASN A 153 -1.97 -6.95 9.49
N ALA A 154 -3.30 -6.77 9.37
CA ALA A 154 -4.24 -7.87 9.57
C ALA A 154 -4.11 -8.94 8.47
N LEU A 155 -4.33 -10.20 8.85
CA LEU A 155 -4.39 -11.32 7.92
C LEU A 155 -5.82 -11.51 7.44
N LEU A 156 -6.14 -10.97 6.26
CA LEU A 156 -7.47 -11.04 5.64
C LEU A 156 -7.53 -12.09 4.52
N ILE A 157 -6.63 -13.08 4.56
CA ILE A 157 -6.49 -14.08 3.50
C ILE A 157 -7.80 -14.85 3.36
N GLY A 158 -8.44 -14.80 2.19
CA GLY A 158 -9.72 -15.47 1.97
C GLY A 158 -10.91 -14.92 2.77
N ALA A 159 -10.76 -13.80 3.50
CA ALA A 159 -11.86 -13.19 4.25
C ALA A 159 -12.98 -12.72 3.33
N ASP A 160 -14.23 -12.81 3.79
CA ASP A 160 -15.39 -12.30 3.07
C ASP A 160 -15.72 -10.87 3.51
N LEU A 161 -15.30 -9.89 2.72
CA LEU A 161 -15.50 -8.46 2.93
C LEU A 161 -16.55 -7.88 1.97
N ARG A 162 -17.38 -8.73 1.36
CA ARG A 162 -18.38 -8.28 0.38
C ARG A 162 -19.35 -7.31 1.02
N GLU A 163 -19.77 -6.30 0.26
CA GLU A 163 -20.77 -5.30 0.69
C GLU A 163 -20.37 -4.50 1.96
N CYS A 164 -19.09 -4.58 2.39
CA CYS A 164 -18.60 -3.82 3.54
C CYS A 164 -18.34 -2.36 3.18
N ASP A 165 -18.57 -1.48 4.15
CA ASP A 165 -18.06 -0.11 4.13
C ASP A 165 -16.74 -0.06 4.93
N LEU A 166 -15.63 0.21 4.23
CA LEU A 166 -14.28 0.33 4.79
C LEU A 166 -13.79 1.79 4.77
N ALA A 167 -14.67 2.78 4.73
CA ALA A 167 -14.28 4.19 4.76
C ALA A 167 -13.44 4.52 6.01
N GLY A 168 -12.23 5.05 5.81
CA GLY A 168 -11.30 5.35 6.91
C GLY A 168 -10.68 4.13 7.60
N ALA A 169 -10.96 2.90 7.13
CA ALA A 169 -10.29 1.71 7.64
C ALA A 169 -8.80 1.77 7.28
N ASP A 170 -7.93 1.48 8.25
CA ASP A 170 -6.48 1.47 8.04
C ASP A 170 -6.02 0.09 7.57
N LEU A 171 -5.60 -0.01 6.30
CA LEU A 171 -5.16 -1.25 5.66
C LEU A 171 -3.64 -1.29 5.45
N LEU A 172 -2.86 -0.44 6.12
CA LEU A 172 -1.41 -0.44 6.00
C LEU A 172 -0.84 -1.84 6.31
N GLY A 173 -0.22 -2.46 5.31
CA GLY A 173 0.38 -3.79 5.44
C GLY A 173 -0.61 -4.96 5.56
N ALA A 174 -1.93 -4.75 5.42
CA ALA A 174 -2.91 -5.83 5.48
C ALA A 174 -2.75 -6.83 4.31
N ASP A 175 -2.92 -8.12 4.60
CA ASP A 175 -2.81 -9.18 3.60
C ASP A 175 -4.20 -9.56 3.05
N LEU A 176 -4.51 -9.06 1.85
CA LEU A 176 -5.79 -9.28 1.16
C LEU A 176 -5.77 -10.46 0.16
N ARG A 177 -4.77 -11.35 0.20
CA ARG A 177 -4.69 -12.46 -0.76
C ARG A 177 -5.93 -13.35 -0.69
N GLY A 178 -6.67 -13.44 -1.79
CA GLY A 178 -7.92 -14.20 -1.87
C GLY A 178 -9.10 -13.58 -1.11
N ALA A 179 -8.95 -12.41 -0.49
CA ALA A 179 -10.05 -11.72 0.15
C ALA A 179 -11.13 -11.37 -0.89
N ARG A 180 -12.40 -11.46 -0.48
CA ARG A 180 -13.57 -11.18 -1.32
C ARG A 180 -14.09 -9.80 -1.00
N VAL A 181 -13.86 -8.84 -1.90
CA VAL A 181 -14.21 -7.42 -1.77
C VAL A 181 -15.23 -7.00 -2.83
N GLU A 182 -15.96 -7.95 -3.43
CA GLU A 182 -17.04 -7.65 -4.37
C GLU A 182 -18.08 -6.74 -3.71
N ASP A 183 -18.46 -5.66 -4.38
CA ASP A 183 -19.41 -4.66 -3.89
C ASP A 183 -19.00 -3.91 -2.61
N ALA A 184 -17.77 -4.08 -2.12
CA ALA A 184 -17.24 -3.34 -0.99
C ALA A 184 -16.87 -1.90 -1.36
N ASP A 185 -16.96 -0.99 -0.39
CA ASP A 185 -16.49 0.39 -0.52
C ASP A 185 -15.16 0.59 0.21
N LEU A 186 -14.06 0.55 -0.55
CA LEU A 186 -12.70 0.86 -0.07
C LEU A 186 -12.28 2.28 -0.46
N SER A 187 -13.16 3.11 -1.01
CA SER A 187 -12.76 4.38 -1.65
C SER A 187 -12.08 5.39 -0.74
N LEU A 188 -12.31 5.26 0.57
CA LEU A 188 -11.72 6.10 1.61
C LEU A 188 -10.86 5.30 2.60
N ALA A 189 -10.59 4.02 2.33
CA ALA A 189 -9.67 3.22 3.13
C ALA A 189 -8.25 3.80 3.03
N LEU A 190 -7.51 3.75 4.12
CA LEU A 190 -6.17 4.29 4.21
C LEU A 190 -5.12 3.28 3.77
N TYR A 191 -4.12 3.77 3.05
CA TYR A 191 -2.87 3.07 2.74
C TYR A 191 -3.04 1.76 1.98
N LEU A 192 -4.14 1.65 1.22
CA LEU A 192 -4.39 0.53 0.33
C LEU A 192 -3.56 0.67 -0.94
N THR A 193 -2.81 -0.37 -1.29
CA THR A 193 -1.94 -0.37 -2.47
C THR A 193 -2.45 -1.30 -3.58
N GLY A 194 -2.02 -1.03 -4.81
CA GLY A 194 -2.30 -1.89 -5.97
C GLY A 194 -1.89 -3.36 -5.75
N PRO A 195 -0.68 -3.66 -5.21
CA PRO A 195 -0.26 -5.02 -4.89
C PRO A 195 -1.18 -5.75 -3.90
N GLN A 196 -1.71 -5.06 -2.88
CA GLN A 196 -2.68 -5.66 -1.96
C GLN A 196 -3.97 -6.06 -2.69
N LEU A 197 -4.48 -5.19 -3.57
CA LEU A 197 -5.68 -5.49 -4.37
C LEU A 197 -5.47 -6.55 -5.44
N ALA A 198 -4.27 -6.67 -5.99
CA ALA A 198 -3.95 -7.63 -7.03
C ALA A 198 -4.19 -9.10 -6.59
N GLY A 199 -4.10 -9.35 -5.27
CA GLY A 199 -4.41 -10.64 -4.67
C GLY A 199 -5.89 -10.88 -4.37
N ALA A 200 -6.74 -9.84 -4.38
CA ALA A 200 -8.13 -9.89 -3.95
C ALA A 200 -9.12 -10.12 -5.11
N HIS A 201 -10.33 -10.53 -4.74
CA HIS A 201 -11.47 -10.72 -5.63
C HIS A 201 -12.44 -9.55 -5.49
N GLY A 202 -12.48 -8.67 -6.49
CA GLY A 202 -13.45 -7.58 -6.57
C GLY A 202 -14.18 -7.61 -7.91
N ASN A 203 -15.13 -6.69 -8.07
CA ASN A 203 -15.92 -6.56 -9.30
C ASN A 203 -16.04 -5.08 -9.72
N ARG A 204 -16.86 -4.77 -10.73
CA ARG A 204 -17.03 -3.39 -11.23
C ARG A 204 -17.69 -2.44 -10.23
N ARG A 205 -18.35 -2.97 -9.21
CA ARG A 205 -19.01 -2.18 -8.15
C ARG A 205 -18.10 -1.96 -6.95
N THR A 206 -17.05 -2.75 -6.78
CA THR A 206 -16.02 -2.51 -5.76
C THR A 206 -15.41 -1.13 -5.98
N ARG A 207 -15.52 -0.26 -4.97
CA ARG A 207 -14.92 1.08 -5.01
C ARG A 207 -13.54 1.02 -4.38
N VAL A 208 -12.54 1.65 -4.99
CA VAL A 208 -11.16 1.72 -4.48
C VAL A 208 -10.70 3.17 -4.38
N PRO A 209 -9.66 3.48 -3.58
CA PRO A 209 -9.14 4.84 -3.49
C PRO A 209 -8.66 5.38 -4.84
N THR A 210 -8.80 6.68 -5.03
CA THR A 210 -8.31 7.36 -6.23
C THR A 210 -6.81 7.14 -6.39
N GLY A 211 -6.37 6.79 -7.61
CA GLY A 211 -4.96 6.54 -7.91
C GLY A 211 -4.50 5.10 -7.65
N VAL A 212 -5.26 4.29 -6.90
CA VAL A 212 -4.95 2.87 -6.73
C VAL A 212 -5.40 2.10 -7.98
N PRO A 213 -4.49 1.36 -8.66
CA PRO A 213 -4.83 0.65 -9.88
C PRO A 213 -5.77 -0.53 -9.61
N VAL A 214 -6.93 -0.53 -10.27
CA VAL A 214 -7.90 -1.64 -10.21
C VAL A 214 -7.40 -2.84 -11.02
N PRO A 215 -7.42 -4.07 -10.47
CA PRO A 215 -7.09 -5.27 -11.24
C PRO A 215 -8.01 -5.46 -12.44
N ARG A 216 -7.42 -5.73 -13.62
CA ARG A 216 -8.20 -5.94 -14.87
C ARG A 216 -9.22 -7.07 -14.76
N SER A 217 -8.97 -8.07 -13.93
CA SER A 217 -9.87 -9.20 -13.68
C SER A 217 -11.22 -8.78 -13.07
N TRP A 218 -11.31 -7.62 -12.43
CA TRP A 218 -12.55 -7.15 -11.82
C TRP A 218 -13.54 -6.58 -12.84
N SER A 219 -13.08 -6.40 -14.10
CA SER A 219 -13.87 -5.85 -15.19
C SER A 219 -14.75 -6.87 -15.92
N SER A 220 -14.85 -8.11 -15.46
CA SER A 220 -15.55 -9.20 -16.17
C SER A 220 -16.84 -9.74 -15.52
N GLU A 221 -17.26 -9.24 -14.36
CA GLU A 221 -18.50 -9.69 -13.68
C GLU A 221 -19.38 -8.51 -13.27
#